data_AF-A0A821IE98-F1
#
_entry.id   AF-A0A821IE98-F1
#
_cell.length_a   1.000
_cell.length_b   1.000
_cell.length_c   1.000
_cell.angle_alpha   90.00
_cell.angle_beta   90.00
_cell.angle_gamma   90.00
#
_symmetry.space_group_name_H-M   'P 1'
#
loop_
_entity.id
_entity.type
_entity.pdbx_description
1 polymer ?
#
loop_
_entity_poly.entity_id
_entity_poly.type
_entity_poly.pdbx_seq_one_letter_code
_entity_poly.pdbx_strand_id
1 'polypeptide(L)' 'AQTSGYPIGDISSAYSIMSNFNIIGMVGPTYSREAHIIAQYADSIDIPAIRYSATDPELSDRNAYPAF' A
#
# COMPACT_ATOMS: atom_id res chain seq x y z
N ALA A 1 5.06 14.71 14.58
CA ALA A 1 4.48 13.66 15.44
C ALA A 1 4.53 12.36 14.67
N GLN A 2 5.37 11.43 15.13
CA GLN A 2 5.48 10.08 14.58
C GLN A 2 4.28 9.30 15.12
N THR A 3 3.34 8.91 14.28
CA THR A 3 2.33 7.94 14.71
C THR A 3 3.02 6.60 14.84
N SER A 4 3.00 6.03 16.05
CA SER A 4 3.45 4.67 16.38
C SER A 4 2.54 3.59 15.74
N GLY A 5 2.18 3.74 14.47
CA GLY A 5 1.54 2.68 13.70
C GLY A 5 2.55 1.56 13.57
N TYR A 6 2.33 0.44 14.25
CA TYR A 6 3.11 -0.77 14.02
C TYR A 6 2.85 -1.16 12.55
N PRO A 7 3.88 -1.22 11.68
CA PRO A 7 3.68 -1.52 10.26
C PRO A 7 2.91 -2.83 10.04
N ILE A 8 3.07 -3.80 10.94
CA ILE A 8 2.37 -5.09 10.93
C ILE A 8 0.89 -4.95 11.32
N GLY A 9 0.55 -4.04 12.24
CA GLY A 9 -0.83 -3.80 12.67
C GLY A 9 -1.67 -3.10 11.60
N ASP A 10 -1.08 -2.15 10.87
CA ASP A 10 -1.75 -1.44 9.77
C ASP A 10 -1.96 -2.36 8.55
N ILE A 11 -0.97 -3.21 8.22
CA ILE A 11 -1.10 -4.18 7.12
C ILE A 11 -2.12 -5.27 7.46
N SER A 12 -2.10 -5.82 8.69
CA SER A 12 -3.08 -6.84 9.10
C SER A 12 -4.51 -6.28 9.12
N SER A 13 -4.67 -5.01 9.48
CA SER A 13 -5.96 -4.34 9.45
C SER A 13 -6.42 -4.12 8.01
N ALA A 14 -5.53 -3.67 7.12
CA ALA A 14 -5.81 -3.56 5.69
C ALA A 14 -6.27 -4.90 5.09
N TYR A 15 -5.57 -6.00 5.39
CA TYR A 15 -5.94 -7.34 4.94
C TYR A 15 -7.34 -7.76 5.38
N SER A 16 -7.68 -7.53 6.65
CA SER A 16 -9.00 -7.85 7.20
C SER A 16 -10.11 -7.04 6.52
N ILE A 17 -9.89 -5.73 6.30
CA ILE A 17 -10.88 -4.88 5.63
C ILE A 17 -11.06 -5.32 4.17
N MET A 18 -9.97 -5.64 3.47
CA MET A 18 -10.02 -6.08 2.07
C MET A 18 -10.69 -7.44 1.88
N SER A 19 -10.59 -8.32 2.88
CA SER A 19 -11.27 -9.62 2.86
C SER A 19 -12.77 -9.53 3.17
N ASN A 20 -13.19 -8.49 3.90
CA ASN A 20 -14.58 -8.33 4.36
C ASN A 20 -15.41 -7.33 3.54
N PHE A 21 -14.76 -6.52 2.70
CA PHE A 21 -15.41 -5.46 1.92
C PHE A 21 -14.99 -5.53 0.45
N ASN A 22 -15.88 -5.12 -0.46
CA ASN A 22 -15.55 -5.01 -1.88
C ASN A 22 -14.76 -3.72 -2.14
N ILE A 23 -13.47 -3.75 -1.82
CA ILE A 23 -12.56 -2.61 -1.99
C ILE A 23 -12.11 -2.53 -3.45
N ILE A 24 -12.13 -1.32 -4.01
CA ILE A 24 -11.74 -1.04 -5.40
C ILE A 24 -10.43 -0.24 -5.52
N GLY A 25 -9.82 0.14 -4.38
CA GLY A 25 -8.59 0.92 -4.34
C GLY A 25 -8.06 1.14 -2.91
N MET A 26 -6.74 1.28 -2.78
CA MET A 26 -6.06 1.64 -1.53
C MET A 26 -5.44 3.03 -1.62
N VAL A 27 -5.53 3.82 -0.55
CA VAL A 27 -4.85 5.12 -0.45
C VAL A 27 -3.99 5.16 0.81
N GLY A 28 -2.71 5.51 0.64
CA GLY A 28 -1.91 6.06 1.72
C GLY A 28 -1.02 5.12 2.53
N PRO A 29 0.07 4.60 1.94
CA PRO A 29 1.30 4.48 2.70
C PRO A 29 1.92 5.87 2.89
N THR A 30 2.21 6.26 4.13
CA THR A 30 2.90 7.52 4.42
C THR A 30 4.42 7.40 4.22
N TYR A 31 4.97 6.19 4.33
CA TYR A 31 6.40 5.92 4.23
C TYR A 31 6.74 5.02 3.05
N SER A 32 7.88 5.25 2.39
CA SER A 32 8.28 4.51 1.18
C SER A 32 8.39 3.00 1.41
N ARG A 33 8.87 2.58 2.59
CA ARG A 33 8.99 1.15 2.93
C ARG A 33 7.64 0.43 2.97
N GLU A 34 6.60 1.08 3.49
CA GLU A 34 5.24 0.54 3.49
C GLU A 34 4.64 0.57 2.10
N ALA A 35 4.95 1.61 1.31
CA ALA A 35 4.50 1.71 -0.07
C ALA A 35 4.99 0.54 -0.93
N HIS A 36 6.24 0.11 -0.77
CA HIS A 36 6.76 -1.08 -1.45
C HIS A 36 5.98 -2.36 -1.12
N ILE A 37 5.67 -2.58 0.16
CA ILE A 37 4.93 -3.77 0.62
C ILE A 37 3.48 -3.72 0.13
N ILE A 38 2.83 -2.56 0.26
CA ILE A 38 1.45 -2.36 -0.17
C ILE A 38 1.34 -2.46 -1.70
N ALA A 39 2.29 -1.93 -2.46
CA ALA A 39 2.30 -2.02 -3.92
C ALA A 39 2.37 -3.46 -4.42
N GLN A 40 3.22 -4.30 -3.81
CA GLN A 40 3.30 -5.73 -4.13
C GLN A 40 2.01 -6.46 -3.76
N TYR A 41 1.41 -6.11 -2.63
CA TYR A 41 0.15 -6.71 -2.21
C TYR A 41 -1.02 -6.27 -3.10
N ALA A 42 -1.06 -4.99 -3.49
CA ALA A 42 -2.04 -4.38 -4.40
C ALA A 42 -2.06 -5.07 -5.76
N ASP A 43 -0.88 -5.39 -6.30
CA ASP A 43 -0.73 -6.18 -7.51
C ASP A 43 -1.30 -7.60 -7.36
N SER A 44 -1.02 -8.26 -6.23
CA SER A 44 -1.47 -9.65 -6.00
C SER A 44 -3.00 -9.84 -5.95
N ILE A 45 -3.74 -8.75 -5.78
CA ILE A 45 -5.20 -8.74 -5.66
C ILE A 45 -5.89 -7.89 -6.74
N ASP A 46 -5.13 -7.37 -7.70
CA ASP A 46 -5.60 -6.53 -8.81
C ASP A 46 -6.37 -5.27 -8.36
N ILE A 47 -5.90 -4.59 -7.31
CA ILE A 47 -6.50 -3.36 -6.79
C ILE A 47 -5.48 -2.22 -6.87
N PRO A 48 -5.83 -1.04 -7.43
CA PRO A 48 -4.90 0.09 -7.52
C PRO A 48 -4.58 0.68 -6.14
N ALA A 49 -3.30 0.99 -5.90
CA ALA A 49 -2.81 1.66 -4.70
C ALA A 49 -2.24 3.04 -5.03
N ILE A 50 -2.73 4.08 -4.34
CA ILE A 50 -2.26 5.47 -4.53
C ILE A 50 -1.53 5.91 -3.27
N ARG A 51 -0.28 6.35 -3.39
CA ARG A 51 0.44 7.04 -2.31
C ARG A 51 0.39 8.55 -2.47
N TYR A 52 0.38 9.27 -1.36
CA TYR A 52 0.35 10.74 -1.36
C TYR A 52 1.66 11.39 -0.88
N SER A 53 2.55 10.66 -0.20
CA SER A 53 3.69 11.29 0.51
C SER A 53 5.02 10.58 0.46
N ALA A 54 5.10 9.30 0.07
CA ALA A 54 6.41 8.71 -0.13
C ALA A 54 7.12 9.42 -1.30
N THR A 55 8.46 9.43 -1.26
CA THR A 55 9.32 10.18 -2.20
C THR A 55 10.32 9.28 -2.92
N ASP A 56 10.29 7.97 -2.68
CA ASP A 56 11.15 7.01 -3.34
C ASP A 56 10.77 6.88 -4.83
N PRO A 57 11.72 7.13 -5.77
CA PRO A 57 11.47 7.08 -7.21
C PRO A 57 11.32 5.66 -7.76
N GLU A 58 11.79 4.61 -7.07
CA GLU A 58 11.66 3.22 -7.53
C GLU A 58 10.19 2.80 -7.66
N LEU A 59 9.32 3.39 -6.83
CA LEU A 59 7.88 3.15 -6.86
C LEU A 59 7.18 3.72 -8.10
N SER A 60 7.89 4.45 -8.97
CA SER A 60 7.35 4.88 -10.28
C SER A 60 7.62 3.86 -11.40
N ASP A 61 8.37 2.79 -11.13
CA ASP A 61 8.59 1.72 -12.10
C ASP A 61 7.33 0.84 -12.22
N ARG A 62 6.55 1.07 -13.28
CA ARG A 62 5.32 0.29 -13.55
C ARG A 62 5.59 -1.17 -13.91
N ASN A 63 6.82 -1.55 -14.24
CA ASN A 63 7.14 -2.97 -14.46
C ASN A 63 7.31 -3.70 -13.12
N ALA A 64 7.83 -3.01 -12.11
CA ALA A 64 7.99 -3.55 -10.76
C ALA A 64 6.73 -3.40 -9.90
N TYR A 65 5.94 -2.35 -10.14
CA TYR A 65 4.73 -2.01 -9.38
C TYR A 65 3.57 -1.62 -10.32
N PRO A 66 2.96 -2.58 -11.03
CA PRO A 66 1.94 -2.29 -12.05
C PRO A 66 0.63 -1.73 -11.47
N ALA A 67 0.31 -2.05 -10.22
CA ALA A 67 -0.88 -1.58 -9.51
C ALA A 67 -0.66 -0.28 -8.71
N PHE A 68 0.48 0.40 -8.91
CA PHE A 68 0.92 1.56 -8.12
C PHE A 68 1.06 2.85 -8.94
#